data_AF-A0A173SL42-F1
#
_entry.id   AF-A0A173SL42-F1
#
_cell.length_a   1.000
_cell.length_b   1.000
_cell.length_c   1.000
_cell.angle_alpha   90.00
_cell.angle_beta   90.00
_cell.angle_gamma   90.00
#
_symmetry.space_group_name_H-M   'P 1'
#
loop_
_entity.id
_entity.type
_entity.pdbx_description
1 polymer ?
#
loop_
_entity_poly.entity_id
_entity_poly.type
_entity_poly.pdbx_seq_one_letter_code
_entity_poly.pdbx_strand_id
1 'polypeptide(L)'
;MIYITGDTHGDFRNVARFCEKMQTSKDDVLIILGDAGINYYGPEQDKRKKKYLESLPITIFAIHGNHEMRPQTIPTYHEADWNGGKVYMEDDYPHILFAKDAELYELNGLFTFVVGGAYSVDKNYRLLHGMAWWPDEQPSDEIKHQVEEKLEGMDWEVDVVLTHTAPLKYEPTEVFLPMINQSMVDKSTEQWLDSIEEQLHYDRWYCGHYHTAKKIEKIQFMYNDFDEFPENEDDEIDDEDVLCYECSLYDDNSYLDENGEWVNCCLECPLNRMNDED
;
A
#
# COMPACT_ATOMS: atom_id res chain seq x y z
N MET A 1 11.45 4.49 6.32
CA MET A 1 11.24 3.38 5.36
C MET A 1 9.77 2.98 5.37
N ILE A 2 9.28 2.39 4.29
CA ILE A 2 7.93 1.84 4.21
C ILE A 2 8.04 0.33 3.95
N TYR A 3 7.30 -0.45 4.72
CA TYR A 3 7.22 -1.90 4.61
C TYR A 3 5.78 -2.31 4.34
N ILE A 4 5.58 -3.51 3.81
CA ILE A 4 4.26 -4.03 3.48
C ILE A 4 4.09 -5.48 3.93
N THR A 5 2.89 -5.79 4.41
CA THR A 5 2.46 -7.13 4.81
C THR A 5 0.97 -7.33 4.55
N GLY A 6 0.47 -8.56 4.69
CA GLY A 6 -0.95 -8.89 4.56
C GLY A 6 -1.48 -9.62 5.80
N ASP A 7 -2.78 -9.45 6.05
CA ASP A 7 -3.62 -10.38 6.84
C ASP A 7 -3.05 -10.76 8.20
N THR A 8 -2.90 -9.79 9.10
CA THR A 8 -2.40 -10.07 10.46
C THR A 8 -3.44 -10.79 11.34
N HIS A 9 -4.74 -10.69 11.01
CA HIS A 9 -5.87 -11.28 11.74
C HIS A 9 -5.86 -10.99 13.25
N GLY A 10 -5.32 -9.83 13.63
CA GLY A 10 -5.18 -9.40 15.02
C GLY A 10 -3.96 -9.96 15.77
N ASP A 11 -3.09 -10.75 15.12
CA ASP A 11 -1.86 -11.29 15.70
C ASP A 11 -0.61 -10.51 15.26
N PHE A 12 -0.23 -9.53 16.08
CA PHE A 12 0.89 -8.65 15.81
C PHE A 12 2.23 -9.13 16.39
N ARG A 13 2.33 -10.40 16.81
CA ARG A 13 3.60 -10.94 17.33
C ARG A 13 4.71 -10.94 16.28
N ASN A 14 4.36 -11.19 15.01
CA ASN A 14 5.32 -11.13 13.91
C ASN A 14 5.73 -9.69 13.61
N VAL A 15 4.80 -8.74 13.67
CA VAL A 15 5.09 -7.31 13.54
C VAL A 15 6.06 -6.83 14.62
N ALA A 16 5.85 -7.23 15.88
CA ALA A 16 6.78 -6.87 16.96
C ALA A 16 8.20 -7.43 16.74
N ARG A 17 8.32 -8.70 16.33
CA ARG A 17 9.63 -9.30 15.98
C ARG A 17 10.26 -8.62 14.77
N PHE A 18 9.45 -8.22 13.80
CA PHE A 18 9.90 -7.48 12.63
C PHE A 18 10.49 -6.13 13.03
N CYS A 19 9.78 -5.37 13.87
CA CYS A 19 10.26 -4.09 14.41
C CYS A 19 11.60 -4.25 15.15
N GLU A 20 11.74 -5.28 15.98
CA GLU A 20 13.00 -5.59 16.67
C GLU A 20 14.14 -5.91 15.70
N LYS A 21 13.85 -6.72 14.66
CA LYS A 21 14.84 -7.15 13.66
C LYS A 21 15.31 -5.99 12.78
N MET A 22 14.38 -5.17 12.31
CA MET A 22 14.65 -4.04 11.40
C MET A 22 15.00 -2.76 12.14
N GLN A 23 14.88 -2.75 13.48
CA GLN A 23 15.14 -1.59 14.34
C GLN A 23 14.31 -0.37 13.95
N THR A 24 13.03 -0.58 13.66
CA THR A 24 12.12 0.46 13.18
C THR A 24 11.84 1.53 14.23
N SER A 25 11.27 2.64 13.78
CA SER A 25 10.81 3.78 14.56
C SER A 25 9.40 4.22 14.13
N LYS A 26 8.81 5.20 14.84
CA LYS A 26 7.50 5.76 14.43
C LYS A 26 7.53 6.52 13.11
N ASP A 27 8.71 6.87 12.61
CA ASP A 27 8.89 7.47 11.28
C ASP A 27 8.82 6.41 10.16
N ASP A 28 8.94 5.12 10.50
CA ASP A 28 8.75 4.02 9.58
C ASP A 28 7.27 3.60 9.52
N VAL A 29 6.83 3.15 8.34
CA VAL A 29 5.44 2.76 8.10
C VAL A 29 5.38 1.27 7.77
N LEU A 30 4.40 0.57 8.35
CA LEU A 30 3.98 -0.76 7.93
C LEU A 30 2.58 -0.68 7.32
N ILE A 31 2.51 -0.95 6.02
CA ILE A 31 1.27 -1.15 5.28
C ILE A 31 0.72 -2.54 5.58
N ILE A 32 -0.55 -2.62 5.96
CA ILE A 32 -1.27 -3.88 6.15
C ILE A 32 -2.41 -3.95 5.13
N LEU A 33 -2.35 -4.95 4.24
CA LEU A 33 -3.29 -5.15 3.13
C LEU A 33 -4.64 -5.75 3.56
N GLY A 34 -5.28 -5.14 4.57
CA GLY A 34 -6.55 -5.58 5.12
C GLY A 34 -6.40 -6.68 6.17
N ASP A 35 -7.53 -7.01 6.79
CA ASP A 35 -7.65 -7.99 7.87
C ASP A 35 -6.61 -7.76 8.97
N ALA A 36 -6.41 -6.49 9.33
CA ALA A 36 -5.59 -6.10 10.46
C ALA A 36 -6.19 -6.61 11.78
N GLY A 37 -7.53 -6.78 11.80
CA GLY A 37 -8.27 -7.27 12.95
C GLY A 37 -8.21 -6.30 14.13
N ILE A 38 -7.98 -5.02 13.88
CA ILE A 38 -7.84 -3.99 14.92
C ILE A 38 -9.21 -3.58 15.49
N ASN A 39 -10.24 -3.55 14.64
CA ASN A 39 -11.62 -3.18 14.98
C ASN A 39 -12.59 -4.37 14.85
N TYR A 40 -12.28 -5.50 15.51
CA TYR A 40 -13.04 -6.76 15.34
C TYR A 40 -13.66 -7.29 16.63
N TYR A 41 -12.96 -7.20 17.76
CA TYR A 41 -13.29 -7.95 18.97
C TYR A 41 -14.14 -7.14 19.97
N GLY A 42 -14.49 -5.91 19.61
CA GLY A 42 -15.32 -5.01 20.37
C GLY A 42 -14.52 -4.02 21.23
N PRO A 43 -15.16 -2.97 21.76
CA PRO A 43 -14.48 -1.75 22.20
C PRO A 43 -13.36 -1.96 23.22
N GLU A 44 -13.55 -2.83 24.22
CA GLU A 44 -12.54 -3.06 25.26
C GLU A 44 -11.33 -3.85 24.74
N GLN A 45 -11.56 -4.87 23.91
CA GLN A 45 -10.46 -5.69 23.36
C GLN A 45 -9.69 -4.91 22.30
N ASP A 46 -10.40 -4.19 21.44
CA ASP A 46 -9.81 -3.36 20.40
C ASP A 46 -9.01 -2.21 21.04
N LYS A 47 -9.50 -1.59 22.12
CA LYS A 47 -8.73 -0.60 22.89
C LYS A 47 -7.41 -1.15 23.44
N ARG A 48 -7.42 -2.37 24.00
CA ARG A 48 -6.19 -3.01 24.50
C ARG A 48 -5.21 -3.30 23.38
N LYS A 49 -5.70 -3.74 22.23
CA LYS A 49 -4.90 -3.98 21.05
C LYS A 49 -4.27 -2.69 20.54
N LYS A 50 -5.06 -1.63 20.35
CA LYS A 50 -4.56 -0.32 19.91
C LYS A 50 -3.48 0.24 20.84
N LYS A 51 -3.66 0.11 22.17
CA LYS A 51 -2.59 0.47 23.13
C LYS A 51 -1.30 -0.32 22.93
N TYR A 52 -1.40 -1.61 22.63
CA TYR A 52 -0.24 -2.44 22.33
C TYR A 52 0.43 -2.02 21.01
N LEU A 53 -0.36 -1.82 19.95
CA LEU A 53 0.14 -1.39 18.65
C LEU A 53 0.79 0.00 18.70
N GLU A 54 0.19 0.92 19.43
CA GLU A 54 0.73 2.26 19.66
C GLU A 54 2.11 2.20 20.36
N SER A 55 2.34 1.18 21.20
CA SER A 55 3.64 0.97 21.85
C SER A 55 4.73 0.37 20.96
N LEU A 56 4.38 -0.17 19.78
CA LEU A 56 5.37 -0.68 18.82
C LEU A 56 6.07 0.49 18.12
N PRO A 57 7.39 0.38 17.82
CA PRO A 57 8.13 1.47 17.19
C PRO A 57 7.93 1.43 15.67
N ILE A 58 6.68 1.57 15.23
CA ILE A 58 6.28 1.64 13.83
C ILE A 58 4.93 2.36 13.71
N THR A 59 4.70 3.06 12.61
CA THR A 59 3.38 3.57 12.23
C THR A 59 2.67 2.51 11.40
N ILE A 60 1.44 2.17 11.77
CA ILE A 60 0.61 1.21 11.04
C ILE A 60 -0.29 1.98 10.09
N PHE A 61 -0.28 1.60 8.82
CA PHE A 61 -1.19 2.07 7.79
C PHE A 61 -1.97 0.88 7.23
N ALA A 62 -3.21 0.70 7.69
CA ALA A 62 -4.03 -0.44 7.30
C ALA A 62 -5.09 -0.03 6.26
N ILE A 63 -5.22 -0.82 5.20
CA ILE A 63 -6.39 -0.72 4.30
C ILE A 63 -7.52 -1.59 4.85
N HIS A 64 -8.75 -1.40 4.38
CA HIS A 64 -9.89 -2.18 4.88
C HIS A 64 -9.86 -3.62 4.35
N GLY A 65 -10.10 -4.61 5.21
CA GLY A 65 -10.35 -6.00 4.83
C GLY A 65 -11.80 -6.44 5.04
N ASN A 66 -12.06 -7.74 5.06
CA ASN A 66 -13.38 -8.31 5.33
C ASN A 66 -13.54 -8.90 6.75
N HIS A 67 -12.51 -8.80 7.60
CA HIS A 67 -12.52 -9.19 9.01
C HIS A 67 -12.30 -8.01 9.97
N GLU A 68 -12.94 -6.87 9.71
CA GLU A 68 -12.98 -5.73 10.63
C GLU A 68 -14.07 -4.69 10.30
N MET A 69 -14.47 -3.92 11.32
CA MET A 69 -15.30 -2.73 11.12
C MET A 69 -14.56 -1.66 10.32
N ARG A 70 -15.29 -1.04 9.40
CA ARG A 70 -14.87 0.20 8.76
C ARG A 70 -14.70 1.32 9.80
N PRO A 71 -13.54 2.00 9.85
CA PRO A 71 -13.26 3.03 10.87
C PRO A 71 -14.27 4.18 10.85
N GLN A 72 -14.80 4.58 9.68
CA GLN A 72 -15.82 5.63 9.56
C GLN A 72 -17.14 5.32 10.28
N THR A 73 -17.40 4.06 10.63
CA THR A 73 -18.60 3.65 11.37
C THR A 73 -18.40 3.71 12.89
N ILE A 74 -17.18 3.98 13.36
CA ILE A 74 -16.81 4.01 14.77
C ILE A 74 -16.70 5.47 15.23
N PRO A 75 -17.53 5.93 16.18
CA PRO A 75 -17.60 7.36 16.55
C PRO A 75 -16.32 7.99 17.10
N THR A 76 -15.33 7.19 17.50
CA THR A 76 -14.06 7.70 18.04
C THR A 76 -13.05 8.07 16.95
N TYR A 77 -13.24 7.57 15.73
CA TYR A 77 -12.40 7.90 14.59
C TYR A 77 -12.80 9.25 13.98
N HIS A 78 -11.81 9.96 13.46
CA HIS A 78 -12.00 11.15 12.63
C HIS A 78 -11.03 11.13 11.44
N GLU A 79 -11.32 11.92 10.41
CA GLU A 79 -10.45 12.06 9.26
C GLU A 79 -9.27 13.01 9.55
N ALA A 80 -8.09 12.65 9.07
CA ALA A 80 -6.89 13.47 9.08
C ALA A 80 -6.18 13.43 7.72
N ASP A 81 -5.45 14.49 7.37
CA ASP A 81 -4.56 14.52 6.21
C ASP A 81 -3.28 13.76 6.51
N TRP A 82 -2.88 12.85 5.62
CA TRP A 82 -1.64 12.09 5.74
C TRP A 82 -1.13 11.65 4.36
N ASN A 83 0.13 11.98 4.07
CA ASN A 83 0.82 11.62 2.82
C ASN A 83 -0.02 11.83 1.55
N GLY A 84 -0.59 13.02 1.37
CA GLY A 84 -1.39 13.38 0.19
C GLY A 84 -2.85 12.90 0.21
N GLY A 85 -3.22 11.97 1.09
CA GLY A 85 -4.57 11.41 1.20
C GLY A 85 -5.26 11.68 2.54
N LYS A 86 -6.45 11.08 2.70
CA LYS A 86 -7.22 11.11 3.96
C LYS A 86 -7.13 9.76 4.68
N VAL A 87 -6.81 9.79 5.97
CA VAL A 87 -6.85 8.61 6.84
C VAL A 87 -7.86 8.77 7.95
N TYR A 88 -8.35 7.66 8.49
CA TYR A 88 -9.10 7.64 9.74
C TYR A 88 -8.17 7.30 10.90
N MET A 89 -8.21 8.08 11.97
CA MET A 89 -7.41 7.85 13.18
C MET A 89 -8.14 8.24 14.47
N GLU A 90 -7.58 7.82 15.60
CA GLU A 90 -7.99 8.25 16.94
C GLU A 90 -6.84 9.03 17.60
N ASP A 91 -7.12 10.14 18.28
CA ASP A 91 -6.09 10.98 18.93
C ASP A 91 -5.26 10.21 19.98
N ASP A 92 -5.87 9.22 20.64
CA ASP A 92 -5.21 8.35 21.62
C ASP A 92 -4.16 7.42 20.97
N TYR A 93 -4.23 7.20 19.64
CA TYR A 93 -3.39 6.26 18.89
C TYR A 93 -2.94 6.86 17.54
N PRO A 94 -2.14 7.93 17.55
CA PRO A 94 -1.83 8.71 16.35
C PRO A 94 -1.00 7.97 15.29
N HIS A 95 -0.43 6.81 15.63
CA HIS A 95 0.37 6.00 14.71
C HIS A 95 -0.37 4.74 14.23
N ILE A 96 -1.70 4.72 14.38
CA ILE A 96 -2.57 3.67 13.84
C ILE A 96 -3.55 4.33 12.88
N LEU A 97 -3.20 4.27 11.61
CA LEU A 97 -3.89 4.94 10.52
C LEU A 97 -4.66 3.89 9.69
N PHE A 98 -5.89 4.23 9.32
CA PHE A 98 -6.64 3.47 8.35
C PHE A 98 -6.82 4.28 7.09
N ALA A 99 -6.43 3.72 5.95
CA ALA A 99 -6.65 4.35 4.66
C ALA A 99 -8.15 4.55 4.44
N LYS A 100 -8.54 5.74 4.00
CA LYS A 100 -9.85 5.93 3.39
C LYS A 100 -9.82 5.35 1.98
N ASP A 101 -10.85 4.60 1.62
CA ASP A 101 -10.99 4.07 0.26
C ASP A 101 -11.14 5.19 -0.76
N ALA A 102 -10.79 4.87 -2.01
CA ALA A 102 -10.77 5.84 -3.09
C ALA A 102 -9.91 7.04 -2.73
N GLU A 103 -8.74 6.83 -2.12
CA GLU A 103 -7.75 7.90 -1.89
C GLU A 103 -6.43 7.55 -2.58
N LEU A 104 -5.71 8.61 -2.93
CA LEU A 104 -4.36 8.53 -3.47
C LEU A 104 -3.39 9.03 -2.38
N TYR A 105 -2.32 8.28 -2.18
CA TYR A 105 -1.28 8.60 -1.20
C TYR A 105 0.07 8.71 -1.90
N GLU A 106 0.93 9.60 -1.43
CA GLU A 106 2.32 9.72 -1.86
C GLU A 106 3.19 8.95 -0.87
N LEU A 107 3.60 7.74 -1.25
CA LEU A 107 4.39 6.83 -0.41
C LEU A 107 5.71 6.55 -1.12
N ASN A 108 6.83 6.90 -0.49
CA ASN A 108 8.16 6.77 -1.09
C ASN A 108 8.30 7.45 -2.48
N GLY A 109 7.68 8.61 -2.67
CA GLY A 109 7.69 9.33 -3.94
C GLY A 109 6.81 8.69 -5.03
N LEU A 110 5.99 7.70 -4.69
CA LEU A 110 5.09 6.98 -5.59
C LEU A 110 3.62 7.27 -5.26
N PHE A 111 2.82 7.52 -6.29
CA PHE A 111 1.38 7.66 -6.21
C PHE A 111 0.73 6.29 -6.02
N THR A 112 0.22 6.07 -4.81
CA THR A 112 -0.34 4.82 -4.34
C THR A 112 -1.85 4.93 -4.17
N PHE A 113 -2.62 4.20 -4.97
CA PHE A 113 -4.07 4.18 -4.92
C PHE A 113 -4.60 3.06 -4.01
N VAL A 114 -5.61 3.35 -3.19
CA VAL A 114 -6.10 2.40 -2.19
C VAL A 114 -7.59 2.13 -2.30
N VAL A 115 -7.97 0.85 -2.32
CA VAL A 115 -9.34 0.40 -2.08
C VAL A 115 -9.39 -0.96 -1.38
N GLY A 116 -10.04 -1.00 -0.23
CA GLY A 116 -10.19 -2.20 0.58
C GLY A 116 -11.52 -2.93 0.41
N GLY A 117 -11.66 -3.99 1.21
CA GLY A 117 -12.85 -4.82 1.31
C GLY A 117 -12.81 -6.07 0.43
N ALA A 118 -13.57 -7.08 0.85
CA ALA A 118 -13.74 -8.34 0.14
C ALA A 118 -15.00 -9.07 0.62
N TYR A 119 -15.42 -10.10 -0.10
CA TYR A 119 -16.49 -10.98 0.36
C TYR A 119 -15.98 -11.95 1.42
N SER A 120 -16.81 -12.30 2.40
CA SER A 120 -16.48 -13.31 3.39
C SER A 120 -17.15 -14.64 3.13
N VAL A 121 -16.34 -15.62 2.70
CA VAL A 121 -16.79 -17.01 2.47
C VAL A 121 -17.30 -17.69 3.74
N ASP A 122 -16.89 -17.20 4.91
CA ASP A 122 -17.27 -17.70 6.23
C ASP A 122 -18.46 -16.96 6.87
N LYS A 123 -19.07 -15.99 6.18
CA LYS A 123 -20.20 -15.17 6.70
C LYS A 123 -21.28 -15.99 7.39
N ASN A 124 -21.77 -17.05 6.73
CA ASN A 124 -22.84 -17.89 7.29
C ASN A 124 -22.37 -18.62 8.56
N TYR A 125 -21.11 -19.05 8.60
CA TYR A 125 -20.51 -19.65 9.78
C TYR A 125 -20.40 -18.63 10.92
N ARG A 126 -19.94 -17.40 10.63
CA ARG A 126 -19.85 -16.31 11.62
C ARG A 126 -21.20 -16.00 12.24
N LEU A 127 -22.24 -15.84 11.43
CA LEU A 127 -23.60 -15.56 11.90
C LEU A 127 -24.18 -16.70 12.74
N LEU A 128 -23.99 -17.97 12.35
CA LEU A 128 -24.48 -19.14 13.09
C LEU A 128 -23.83 -19.30 14.47
N HIS A 129 -22.57 -18.87 14.60
CA HIS A 129 -21.79 -18.98 15.83
C HIS A 129 -21.73 -17.68 16.65
N GLY A 130 -22.47 -16.64 16.26
CA GLY A 130 -22.51 -15.35 16.96
C GLY A 130 -21.18 -14.59 16.91
N MET A 131 -20.37 -14.84 15.89
CA MET A 131 -19.17 -14.06 15.59
C MET A 131 -19.55 -12.78 14.82
N ALA A 132 -18.67 -11.78 14.90
CA ALA A 132 -18.89 -10.51 14.25
C ALA A 132 -18.84 -10.65 12.72
N TRP A 133 -19.78 -9.99 12.04
CA TRP A 133 -19.86 -9.87 10.59
C TRP A 133 -20.47 -8.52 10.27
N TRP A 134 -19.97 -7.85 9.23
CA TRP A 134 -20.47 -6.53 8.85
C TRP A 134 -20.99 -6.51 7.41
N PRO A 135 -22.12 -5.83 7.17
CA PRO A 135 -22.71 -5.75 5.83
C PRO A 135 -21.90 -4.93 4.82
N ASP A 136 -20.97 -4.11 5.30
CA ASP A 136 -20.09 -3.24 4.53
C ASP A 136 -18.66 -3.80 4.36
N GLU A 137 -18.45 -5.11 4.52
CA GLU A 137 -17.15 -5.77 4.26
C GLU A 137 -16.67 -5.62 2.80
N GLN A 138 -17.59 -5.52 1.84
CA GLN A 138 -17.28 -5.20 0.44
C GLN A 138 -17.42 -3.68 0.18
N PRO A 139 -16.68 -3.11 -0.77
CA PRO A 139 -16.91 -1.73 -1.21
C PRO A 139 -18.35 -1.57 -1.74
N SER A 140 -19.02 -0.53 -1.26
CA SER A 140 -20.37 -0.18 -1.74
C SER A 140 -20.32 0.41 -3.15
N ASP A 141 -21.47 0.48 -3.83
CA ASP A 141 -21.57 1.13 -5.14
C ASP A 141 -21.12 2.61 -5.10
N GLU A 142 -21.31 3.29 -3.98
CA GLU A 142 -20.82 4.66 -3.77
C GLU A 142 -19.28 4.71 -3.74
N ILE A 143 -18.63 3.77 -3.04
CA ILE A 143 -17.16 3.67 -3.02
C ILE A 143 -16.64 3.32 -4.42
N LYS A 144 -17.29 2.37 -5.11
CA LYS A 144 -16.90 1.98 -6.47
C LYS A 144 -16.98 3.15 -7.45
N HIS A 145 -18.06 3.93 -7.37
CA HIS A 145 -18.22 5.14 -8.19
C HIS A 145 -17.16 6.21 -7.87
N GLN A 146 -16.87 6.45 -6.59
CA GLN A 146 -15.81 7.38 -6.18
C GLN A 146 -14.43 6.97 -6.68
N VAL A 147 -14.14 5.65 -6.68
CA VAL A 147 -12.90 5.12 -7.26
C VAL A 147 -12.83 5.42 -8.75
N GLU A 148 -13.88 5.09 -9.51
CA GLU A 148 -13.94 5.33 -10.95
C GLU A 148 -13.79 6.82 -11.28
N GLU A 149 -14.51 7.72 -10.60
CA GLU A 149 -14.41 9.16 -10.80
C GLU A 149 -12.99 9.69 -10.51
N LYS A 150 -12.33 9.19 -9.47
CA LYS A 150 -10.96 9.62 -9.15
C LYS A 150 -9.96 9.11 -10.19
N LEU A 151 -10.07 7.85 -10.61
CA LEU A 151 -9.20 7.27 -11.62
C LEU A 151 -9.36 7.98 -12.97
N GLU A 152 -10.60 8.29 -13.38
CA GLU A 152 -10.86 9.14 -14.55
C GLU A 152 -10.21 10.52 -14.43
N GLY A 153 -10.26 11.14 -13.25
CA GLY A 153 -9.65 12.44 -12.99
C GLY A 153 -8.12 12.46 -13.01
N MET A 154 -7.47 11.30 -12.95
CA MET A 154 -6.00 11.13 -13.03
C MET A 154 -5.58 10.37 -14.30
N ASP A 155 -6.43 10.39 -15.33
CA ASP A 155 -6.16 9.74 -16.62
C ASP A 155 -5.78 8.25 -16.50
N TRP A 156 -6.31 7.57 -15.47
CA TRP A 156 -6.07 6.15 -15.19
C TRP A 156 -4.58 5.80 -15.01
N GLU A 157 -3.80 6.68 -14.38
CA GLU A 157 -2.36 6.46 -14.14
C GLU A 157 -2.02 6.58 -12.65
N VAL A 158 -1.43 5.51 -12.09
CA VAL A 158 -0.94 5.44 -10.70
C VAL A 158 0.28 4.52 -10.64
N ASP A 159 1.23 4.74 -9.73
CA ASP A 159 2.42 3.87 -9.67
C ASP A 159 2.09 2.53 -8.99
N VAL A 160 1.37 2.59 -7.87
CA VAL A 160 1.07 1.42 -7.03
C VAL A 160 -0.41 1.34 -6.69
N VAL A 161 -0.96 0.12 -6.66
CA VAL A 161 -2.33 -0.15 -6.20
C VAL A 161 -2.31 -1.06 -4.98
N LEU A 162 -3.05 -0.69 -3.93
CA LEU A 162 -3.24 -1.51 -2.73
C LEU A 162 -4.70 -1.90 -2.60
N THR A 163 -4.95 -3.21 -2.62
CA THR A 163 -6.28 -3.77 -2.36
C THR A 163 -6.24 -4.89 -1.36
N HIS A 164 -7.38 -5.23 -0.76
CA HIS A 164 -7.44 -6.42 0.09
C HIS A 164 -7.59 -7.69 -0.74
N THR A 165 -8.54 -7.73 -1.67
CA THR A 165 -8.72 -8.84 -2.63
C THR A 165 -8.07 -8.53 -3.99
N ALA A 166 -7.98 -9.51 -4.88
CA ALA A 166 -7.31 -9.40 -6.17
C ALA A 166 -8.33 -9.21 -7.32
N PRO A 167 -7.91 -8.66 -8.48
CA PRO A 167 -8.71 -8.73 -9.69
C PRO A 167 -9.01 -10.18 -10.08
N LEU A 168 -10.21 -10.44 -10.61
CA LEU A 168 -10.75 -11.80 -10.79
C LEU A 168 -9.81 -12.74 -11.57
N LYS A 169 -9.17 -12.27 -12.64
CA LYS A 169 -8.27 -13.11 -13.46
C LYS A 169 -7.01 -13.59 -12.73
N TYR A 170 -6.63 -12.93 -11.64
CA TYR A 170 -5.47 -13.27 -10.83
C TYR A 170 -5.81 -14.14 -9.61
N GLU A 171 -7.08 -14.48 -9.39
CA GLU A 171 -7.52 -15.30 -8.26
C GLU A 171 -6.67 -16.57 -8.09
N PRO A 172 -6.11 -16.81 -6.89
CA PRO A 172 -5.27 -17.98 -6.63
C PRO A 172 -6.13 -19.22 -6.36
N THR A 173 -6.78 -19.73 -7.40
CA THR A 173 -7.71 -20.87 -7.30
C THR A 173 -7.09 -22.13 -6.66
N GLU A 174 -5.77 -22.27 -6.71
CA GLU A 174 -5.02 -23.37 -6.12
C GLU A 174 -5.01 -23.38 -4.58
N VAL A 175 -5.30 -22.25 -3.92
CA VAL A 175 -5.38 -22.16 -2.44
C VAL A 175 -6.82 -22.08 -1.92
N PHE A 176 -7.82 -22.18 -2.80
CA PHE A 176 -9.22 -22.16 -2.38
C PHE A 176 -9.56 -23.32 -1.44
N LEU A 177 -10.33 -23.00 -0.41
CA LEU A 177 -10.80 -23.99 0.55
C LEU A 177 -11.71 -25.01 -0.16
N PRO A 178 -11.37 -26.31 -0.19
CA PRO A 178 -12.08 -27.31 -0.99
C PRO A 178 -13.53 -27.55 -0.55
N MET A 179 -13.86 -27.14 0.68
CA MET A 179 -15.20 -27.25 1.26
C MET A 179 -16.13 -26.09 0.91
N ILE A 180 -15.63 -25.03 0.27
CA ILE A 180 -16.43 -23.86 -0.13
C ILE A 180 -16.98 -24.08 -1.53
N ASN A 181 -18.30 -24.01 -1.68
CA ASN A 181 -18.93 -24.01 -2.99
C ASN A 181 -18.72 -22.65 -3.68
N GLN A 182 -17.79 -22.61 -4.63
CA GLN A 182 -17.43 -21.41 -5.38
C GLN A 182 -18.60 -20.76 -6.13
N SER A 183 -19.68 -21.50 -6.44
CA SER A 183 -20.87 -20.91 -7.07
C SER A 183 -21.72 -20.05 -6.13
N MET A 184 -21.43 -20.06 -4.81
CA MET A 184 -22.10 -19.23 -3.81
C MET A 184 -21.23 -18.08 -3.31
N VAL A 185 -20.00 -17.97 -3.79
CA VAL A 185 -19.09 -16.88 -3.45
C VAL A 185 -19.50 -15.68 -4.31
N ASP A 186 -19.79 -14.56 -3.66
CA ASP A 186 -19.99 -13.29 -4.35
C ASP A 186 -18.61 -12.79 -4.79
N LYS A 187 -18.43 -12.62 -6.10
CA LYS A 187 -17.19 -12.16 -6.73
C LYS A 187 -17.32 -10.76 -7.33
N SER A 188 -18.34 -10.00 -6.93
CA SER A 188 -18.64 -8.70 -7.52
C SER A 188 -17.57 -7.64 -7.23
N THR A 189 -16.75 -7.82 -6.20
CA THR A 189 -15.59 -6.95 -5.93
C THR A 189 -14.42 -7.32 -6.84
N GLU A 190 -14.08 -8.60 -6.94
CA GLU A 190 -13.01 -9.11 -7.79
C GLU A 190 -13.28 -8.83 -9.28
N GLN A 191 -14.54 -9.01 -9.72
CA GLN A 191 -14.99 -8.67 -11.09
C GLN A 191 -14.86 -7.18 -11.39
N TRP A 192 -15.17 -6.35 -10.40
CA TRP A 192 -15.05 -4.91 -10.54
C TRP A 192 -13.57 -4.49 -10.59
N LEU A 193 -12.73 -5.01 -9.70
CA LEU A 193 -11.28 -4.78 -9.74
C LEU A 193 -10.65 -5.26 -11.05
N ASP A 194 -11.16 -6.34 -11.66
CA ASP A 194 -10.75 -6.80 -12.99
C ASP A 194 -10.99 -5.72 -14.06
N SER A 195 -12.14 -5.06 -14.03
CA SER A 195 -12.46 -3.96 -14.96
C SER A 195 -11.63 -2.69 -14.72
N ILE A 196 -11.20 -2.46 -13.48
CA ILE A 196 -10.29 -1.37 -13.13
C ILE A 196 -8.89 -1.68 -13.69
N GLU A 197 -8.37 -2.87 -13.41
CA GLU A 197 -7.04 -3.29 -13.84
C GLU A 197 -6.89 -3.31 -15.37
N GLU A 198 -7.95 -3.66 -16.11
CA GLU A 198 -7.95 -3.63 -17.58
C GLU A 198 -7.74 -2.23 -18.19
N GLN A 199 -8.06 -1.17 -17.44
CA GLN A 199 -7.97 0.22 -17.90
C GLN A 199 -6.79 0.98 -17.27
N LEU A 200 -6.35 0.56 -16.09
CA LEU A 200 -5.37 1.27 -15.28
C LEU A 200 -3.94 1.04 -15.78
N HIS A 201 -3.18 2.13 -15.90
CA HIS A 201 -1.74 2.11 -16.04
C HIS A 201 -1.10 2.12 -14.64
N TYR A 202 -0.39 1.04 -14.30
CA TYR A 202 0.27 0.88 -13.01
C TYR A 202 1.51 0.00 -13.07
N ASP A 203 2.42 0.13 -12.10
CA ASP A 203 3.67 -0.64 -12.05
C ASP A 203 3.63 -1.80 -11.07
N ARG A 204 2.99 -1.63 -9.91
CA ARG A 204 2.84 -2.69 -8.91
C ARG A 204 1.43 -2.70 -8.32
N TRP A 205 0.94 -3.89 -8.01
CA TRP A 205 -0.32 -4.08 -7.30
C TRP A 205 -0.11 -5.06 -6.16
N TYR A 206 -0.50 -4.69 -4.95
CA TYR A 206 -0.40 -5.55 -3.78
C TYR A 206 -1.79 -5.93 -3.26
N CYS A 207 -1.95 -7.21 -2.89
CA CYS A 207 -3.18 -7.73 -2.31
C CYS A 207 -2.94 -8.77 -1.21
N GLY A 208 -3.96 -8.99 -0.36
CA GLY A 208 -3.96 -9.97 0.73
C GLY A 208 -5.02 -11.06 0.49
N HIS A 209 -5.89 -11.27 1.49
CA HIS A 209 -7.15 -12.02 1.48
C HIS A 209 -7.05 -13.55 1.27
N TYR A 210 -6.25 -14.01 0.31
CA TYR A 210 -6.22 -15.42 -0.12
C TYR A 210 -5.24 -16.29 0.66
N HIS A 211 -4.58 -15.73 1.68
CA HIS A 211 -3.64 -16.44 2.55
C HIS A 211 -2.52 -17.17 1.79
N THR A 212 -1.94 -16.49 0.79
CA THR A 212 -0.82 -17.01 0.00
C THR A 212 0.20 -15.90 -0.25
N ALA A 213 1.45 -16.28 -0.45
CA ALA A 213 2.52 -15.38 -0.82
C ALA A 213 3.03 -15.78 -2.21
N LYS A 214 2.76 -14.94 -3.22
CA LYS A 214 3.20 -15.17 -4.61
C LYS A 214 3.18 -13.88 -5.42
N LYS A 215 3.95 -13.85 -6.50
CA LYS A 215 3.94 -12.76 -7.48
C LYS A 215 3.54 -13.30 -8.85
N ILE A 216 2.61 -12.62 -9.50
CA ILE A 216 2.16 -12.89 -10.87
C ILE A 216 2.21 -11.56 -11.61
N GLU A 217 3.10 -11.45 -12.60
CA GLU A 217 3.28 -10.20 -13.35
C GLU A 217 3.54 -9.02 -12.40
N LYS A 218 2.63 -8.02 -12.40
CA LYS A 218 2.67 -6.84 -11.53
C LYS A 218 1.94 -7.03 -10.20
N ILE A 219 1.20 -8.12 -10.01
CA ILE A 219 0.42 -8.41 -8.81
C ILE A 219 1.24 -9.23 -7.81
N GLN A 220 1.28 -8.79 -6.55
CA GLN A 220 1.93 -9.48 -5.44
C GLN A 220 0.92 -9.74 -4.31
N PHE A 221 0.74 -11.02 -3.98
CA PHE A 221 -0.04 -11.49 -2.85
C PHE A 221 0.85 -11.54 -1.62
N MET A 222 0.39 -10.95 -0.52
CA MET A 222 1.09 -10.90 0.76
C MET A 222 0.32 -11.68 1.82
N TYR A 223 1.01 -12.51 2.60
CA TYR A 223 0.43 -13.23 3.73
C TYR A 223 1.51 -13.64 4.73
N ASN A 224 1.50 -13.03 5.92
CA ASN A 224 2.47 -13.25 7.00
C ASN A 224 3.95 -13.00 6.67
N ASP A 225 4.28 -12.65 5.42
CA ASP A 225 5.56 -12.15 4.99
C ASP A 225 5.63 -10.63 5.05
N PHE A 226 6.85 -10.11 5.05
CA PHE A 226 7.14 -8.68 5.05
C PHE A 226 8.04 -8.40 3.86
N ASP A 227 7.75 -7.33 3.15
CA ASP A 227 8.57 -6.83 2.05
C ASP A 227 8.83 -5.33 2.23
N GLU A 228 9.86 -4.83 1.56
CA GLU A 228 10.09 -3.39 1.43
C GLU A 228 9.14 -2.84 0.37
N PHE A 229 8.50 -1.72 0.68
CA PHE A 229 7.64 -1.03 -0.28
C PHE A 229 8.53 -0.37 -1.35
N PRO A 230 8.12 -0.36 -2.63
CA PRO A 230 8.90 0.30 -3.68
C PRO A 230 9.26 1.75 -3.33
N GLU A 231 10.37 2.19 -3.89
CA GLU A 231 10.82 3.58 -3.87
C GLU A 231 10.88 4.08 -5.30
N ASN A 232 10.67 5.38 -5.50
CA ASN A 232 10.87 6.00 -6.79
C ASN A 232 12.38 6.02 -7.09
N GLU A 233 12.81 5.24 -8.08
CA GLU A 233 14.22 5.15 -8.49
C GLU A 233 14.71 6.45 -9.18
N ASP A 234 13.81 7.39 -9.52
CA ASP A 234 14.16 8.65 -10.19
C ASP A 234 14.65 9.76 -9.22
N ASP A 235 14.52 9.56 -7.90
CA ASP A 235 15.05 10.49 -6.87
C ASP A 235 16.47 10.11 -6.40
N GLU A 236 17.01 8.98 -6.84
CA GLU A 236 18.47 8.86 -6.95
C GLU A 236 18.86 9.78 -8.10
N ILE A 237 19.19 11.04 -7.78
CA ILE A 237 20.25 11.72 -8.53
C ILE A 237 21.34 10.67 -8.59
N ASP A 238 21.60 10.19 -9.79
CA ASP A 238 22.76 9.38 -10.10
C ASP A 238 23.95 10.25 -9.69
N ASP A 239 24.32 10.20 -8.40
CA ASP A 239 25.66 10.43 -7.90
C ASP A 239 26.52 9.24 -8.43
N GLU A 240 26.35 8.85 -9.69
CA GLU A 240 27.49 8.51 -10.51
C GLU A 240 28.34 9.78 -10.53
N ASP A 241 29.17 9.89 -9.48
CA ASP A 241 30.44 10.58 -9.49
C ASP A 241 31.01 10.46 -10.91
N VAL A 242 30.75 11.46 -11.77
CA VAL A 242 31.26 11.47 -13.14
C VAL A 242 32.74 11.69 -12.99
N LEU A 243 33.45 10.56 -12.85
CA LEU A 243 34.87 10.51 -12.64
C LEU A 243 35.48 11.11 -13.89
N CYS A 244 35.97 12.34 -13.78
CA CYS A 244 36.71 12.96 -14.86
C CYS A 244 37.95 12.08 -15.12
N TYR A 245 37.88 11.26 -16.18
CA TYR A 245 38.92 10.28 -16.54
C TYR A 245 40.31 10.92 -16.74
N GLU A 246 40.39 12.24 -16.84
CA GLU A 246 41.64 12.98 -16.94
C GLU A 246 42.22 13.47 -15.61
N CYS A 247 41.40 13.86 -14.62
CA CYS A 247 41.91 14.46 -13.37
C CYS A 247 41.61 13.67 -12.08
N SER A 248 40.74 12.65 -12.11
CA SER A 248 40.43 11.78 -10.96
C SER A 248 39.97 12.55 -9.69
N LEU A 249 39.34 13.72 -9.87
CA LEU A 249 38.76 14.52 -8.79
C LEU A 249 37.24 14.49 -8.87
N TYR A 250 36.59 14.43 -7.70
CA TYR A 250 35.14 14.53 -7.52
C TYR A 250 34.75 16.01 -7.48
N ASP A 251 33.89 16.47 -8.39
CA ASP A 251 33.33 17.83 -8.31
C ASP A 251 31.98 17.93 -9.05
N ASP A 252 30.93 18.28 -8.31
CA ASP A 252 29.58 18.54 -8.82
C ASP A 252 29.49 19.98 -9.31
N ASN A 253 29.76 20.20 -10.59
CA ASN A 253 29.56 21.51 -11.21
C ASN A 253 28.83 21.37 -12.56
N SER A 254 27.51 21.39 -12.49
CA SER A 254 26.61 21.57 -13.63
C SER A 254 26.26 23.05 -13.79
N TYR A 255 26.28 23.56 -15.03
CA TYR A 255 25.82 24.91 -15.35
C TYR A 255 25.07 24.95 -16.69
N LEU A 256 24.21 25.95 -16.86
CA LEU A 256 23.46 26.19 -18.09
C LEU A 256 24.35 26.89 -19.13
N ASP A 257 24.40 26.38 -20.35
CA ASP A 257 25.12 27.01 -21.45
C ASP A 257 24.35 28.19 -22.09
N GLU A 258 24.95 28.77 -23.12
CA GLU A 258 24.38 29.88 -23.89
C GLU A 258 23.08 29.53 -24.65
N ASN A 259 22.70 28.25 -24.72
CA ASN A 259 21.46 27.75 -25.31
C ASN A 259 20.45 27.28 -24.26
N GLY A 260 20.82 27.27 -22.97
CA GLY A 260 19.96 26.84 -21.87
C GLY A 260 19.95 25.32 -21.64
N GLU A 261 20.97 24.60 -22.12
CA GLU A 261 21.17 23.18 -21.83
C GLU A 261 22.14 23.00 -20.66
N TRP A 262 21.90 21.99 -19.83
CA TRP A 262 22.77 21.66 -18.69
C TRP A 262 24.04 20.97 -19.20
N VAL A 263 25.20 21.52 -18.84
CA VAL A 263 26.50 20.99 -19.23
C VAL A 263 27.33 20.71 -18.00
N ASN A 264 27.89 19.51 -17.91
CA ASN A 264 28.84 19.11 -16.88
C ASN A 264 30.26 19.41 -17.39
N CYS A 265 30.99 20.27 -16.68
CA CYS A 265 32.39 20.56 -17.01
C CYS A 265 33.21 20.76 -15.74
N CYS A 266 34.29 19.99 -15.61
CA CYS A 266 35.28 20.15 -14.54
C CYS A 266 35.98 21.52 -14.69
N LEU A 267 35.88 22.38 -13.67
CA LEU A 267 36.43 23.75 -13.65
C LEU A 267 37.96 23.80 -13.87
N GLU A 268 38.68 22.71 -13.63
CA GLU A 268 40.14 22.63 -13.77
C GLU A 268 40.65 22.13 -15.14
N CYS A 269 39.76 21.72 -16.06
CA CYS A 269 40.14 21.27 -17.42
C CYS A 269 39.46 22.13 -18.52
N PRO A 270 39.97 23.35 -18.82
CA PRO A 270 39.27 24.30 -19.70
C PRO A 270 39.37 23.98 -21.21
N LEU A 271 39.82 22.79 -21.60
CA LEU A 271 40.26 22.49 -22.96
C LEU A 271 39.79 21.12 -23.44
N ASN A 272 38.49 20.91 -23.55
CA ASN A 272 37.89 20.35 -24.76
C ASN A 272 36.37 20.36 -24.67
N ARG A 273 35.73 21.05 -25.62
CA ARG A 273 34.34 20.77 -25.97
C ARG A 273 34.32 19.33 -26.47
N MET A 274 33.61 18.43 -25.79
CA MET A 274 33.22 17.18 -26.44
C MET A 274 32.28 17.56 -27.58
N ASN A 275 32.78 17.46 -28.81
CA ASN A 275 31.94 17.35 -29.98
C ASN A 275 31.38 15.92 -29.96
N ASP A 276 30.08 15.79 -29.80
CA ASP A 276 29.37 14.56 -30.15
C ASP A 276 29.33 14.40 -31.66
N GLU A 277 30.30 13.69 -32.24
CA GLU A 277 30.17 12.98 -33.53
C GLU A 277 31.17 11.81 -33.57
N ASP A 278 30.72 10.60 -33.20
CA ASP A 278 30.82 9.32 -33.93
C ASP A 278 30.48 8.10 -33.05
#